data_AF-A0AAP8PN94-F1
#
_entry.id   AF-A0AAP8PN94-F1
#
_cell.length_a   1.000
_cell.length_b   1.000
_cell.length_c   1.000
_cell.angle_alpha   90.00
_cell.angle_beta   90.00
_cell.angle_gamma   90.00
#
_symmetry.space_group_name_H-M   'P 1'
#
loop_
_entity.id
_entity.type
_entity.pdbx_description
1 polymer ?
#
loop_
_entity_poly.entity_id
_entity_poly.type
_entity_poly.pdbx_seq_one_letter_code
_entity_poly.pdbx_strand_id
1 'polypeptide(L)'
;MQNGGILRNKGMKDAAGFKVDTAYHFDDPMDQKAEQQKGGRYQGYGTFVKNGPDGTTEAVGTNVPDKKNKDNKFDYADDTNDNNDGKFHGQTLNDFHLSYDSDSEILTAEYAGKQWKATLSQLGLNKEDEYNFLITSSQSGNNPAVPSSARGWMRTDLNGSTFKFTPKSNAADEHNPGYNPTKTKPGKQVSVNQTGDQNIPQGSKFEIPQTPQGWNANIDQNNGTITVTPPSNTKPGTKQDIPVKVTYPDGTVDNTNAQIEVVSDQAGDYEPGYNPSTTNPGKPVEVDQTGAPNLPQGTEFEVPKQGIPEGWEATVGEDGKLVVTPSKDIEPGTTEDIPVKVKYPDGSTDDAPAKVTVKDTEANQYDPGYEDTTTNPGKPVELPQTGEVPDGTHFEKPSDIPEGWDVDVDPNDGTTTVTPPADAQPGDEANIPVKVKYPDGQVKTHQRKLLSKIQRQINMNQVMKMKQQTLVNQ
;
A
#
# COMPACT_ATOMS: atom_id res chain seq x y z
N MET A 1 -10.81 63.22 25.27
CA MET A 1 -9.83 63.16 24.15
C MET A 1 -9.48 64.59 23.76
N GLN A 2 -8.22 65.01 23.86
CA GLN A 2 -7.81 66.41 23.61
C GLN A 2 -8.08 66.87 22.17
N ASN A 3 -8.15 65.95 21.21
CA ASN A 3 -8.38 66.24 19.78
C ASN A 3 -9.80 65.91 19.28
N GLY A 4 -10.73 65.50 20.15
CA GLY A 4 -12.06 65.01 19.72
C GLY A 4 -12.03 63.60 19.08
N GLY A 5 -13.20 63.14 18.60
CA GLY A 5 -13.38 61.88 17.86
C GLY A 5 -13.39 62.12 16.35
N ILE A 6 -14.41 61.61 15.66
CA ILE A 6 -14.71 61.92 14.23
C ILE A 6 -15.66 63.12 14.06
N LEU A 7 -15.95 63.82 15.15
CA LEU A 7 -16.85 64.97 15.17
C LEU A 7 -16.08 66.24 14.73
N ARG A 8 -16.72 67.10 13.93
CA ARG A 8 -16.16 68.31 13.27
C ARG A 8 -15.20 68.04 12.11
N ASN A 9 -14.62 69.10 11.56
CA ASN A 9 -13.69 69.11 10.44
C ASN A 9 -12.27 68.59 10.76
N LYS A 10 -11.94 68.37 12.04
CA LYS A 10 -10.65 67.81 12.46
C LYS A 10 -10.78 67.02 13.76
N GLY A 11 -10.17 65.84 13.81
CA GLY A 11 -10.36 64.88 14.90
C GLY A 11 -9.20 63.90 15.13
N MET A 12 -9.56 62.71 15.62
CA MET A 12 -8.63 61.58 15.79
C MET A 12 -8.02 61.18 14.44
N LYS A 13 -6.69 61.10 14.35
CA LYS A 13 -5.98 60.70 13.13
C LYS A 13 -6.28 59.25 12.77
N ASP A 14 -6.29 58.95 11.48
CA ASP A 14 -6.41 57.59 10.94
C ASP A 14 -7.63 56.84 11.52
N ALA A 15 -8.72 57.58 11.69
CA ALA A 15 -9.98 57.08 12.24
C ALA A 15 -11.09 57.23 11.21
N ALA A 16 -12.06 56.34 11.23
CA ALA A 16 -13.23 56.42 10.37
C ALA A 16 -14.48 56.00 11.14
N GLY A 17 -15.64 56.38 10.63
CA GLY A 17 -16.90 55.96 11.24
C GLY A 17 -18.08 56.77 10.74
N PHE A 18 -19.20 56.62 11.43
CA PHE A 18 -20.43 57.34 11.13
C PHE A 18 -20.66 58.44 12.17
N LYS A 19 -20.94 59.66 11.71
CA LYS A 19 -21.31 60.77 12.59
C LYS A 19 -22.76 61.21 12.35
N VAL A 20 -23.43 61.54 13.45
CA VAL A 20 -24.71 62.24 13.49
C VAL A 20 -24.39 63.65 13.96
N ASP A 21 -24.54 64.63 13.06
CA ASP A 21 -24.18 66.02 13.32
C ASP A 21 -25.42 66.91 13.35
N THR A 22 -25.55 67.66 14.44
CA THR A 22 -26.77 68.37 14.80
C THR A 22 -26.51 69.82 15.17
N ALA A 23 -25.25 70.25 15.12
CA ALA A 23 -24.83 71.61 15.42
C ALA A 23 -24.11 72.19 14.20
N TYR A 24 -24.62 73.31 13.68
CA TYR A 24 -23.96 74.01 12.59
C TYR A 24 -22.77 74.83 13.11
N HIS A 25 -21.58 74.58 12.57
CA HIS A 25 -20.38 75.39 12.79
C HIS A 25 -19.94 76.06 11.49
N PHE A 26 -19.80 77.38 11.49
CA PHE A 26 -19.51 78.14 10.26
C PHE A 26 -18.13 77.82 9.66
N ASP A 27 -17.15 77.42 10.47
CA ASP A 27 -15.82 77.00 10.00
C ASP A 27 -15.75 75.53 9.55
N ASP A 28 -16.82 74.73 9.69
CA ASP A 28 -16.85 73.35 9.22
C ASP A 28 -17.33 73.31 7.75
N PRO A 29 -16.49 72.88 6.79
CA PRO A 29 -16.89 72.80 5.38
C PRO A 29 -18.04 71.82 5.11
N MET A 30 -18.21 70.77 5.94
CA MET A 30 -19.33 69.84 5.80
C MET A 30 -20.64 70.50 6.24
N ASP A 31 -20.63 71.29 7.31
CA ASP A 31 -21.82 72.03 7.76
C ASP A 31 -22.22 73.09 6.75
N GLN A 32 -21.23 73.79 6.17
CA GLN A 32 -21.48 74.72 5.06
C GLN A 32 -22.15 74.02 3.87
N LYS A 33 -21.82 72.75 3.60
CA LYS A 33 -22.47 71.94 2.57
C LYS A 33 -23.84 71.42 3.00
N ALA A 34 -24.09 71.17 4.29
CA ALA A 34 -25.39 70.71 4.79
C ALA A 34 -26.47 71.82 4.84
N GLU A 35 -26.09 73.11 4.78
CA GLU A 35 -26.92 74.34 4.82
C GLU A 35 -27.20 74.89 6.23
N GLN A 36 -27.39 76.22 6.32
CA GLN A 36 -27.79 76.95 7.53
C GLN A 36 -29.21 76.54 8.00
N GLN A 37 -29.38 76.44 9.33
CA GLN A 37 -30.67 76.44 10.02
C GLN A 37 -31.40 77.79 9.83
N LYS A 38 -31.85 78.12 8.61
CA LYS A 38 -32.71 79.29 8.39
C LYS A 38 -34.14 78.96 8.80
N GLY A 39 -34.55 79.46 9.97
CA GLY A 39 -35.97 79.54 10.34
C GLY A 39 -36.50 78.51 11.34
N GLY A 40 -35.73 78.17 12.37
CA GLY A 40 -36.31 77.62 13.61
C GLY A 40 -36.65 76.12 13.63
N ARG A 41 -36.15 75.31 12.68
CA ARG A 41 -36.27 73.83 12.75
C ARG A 41 -34.95 73.20 13.21
N TYR A 42 -35.04 72.26 14.14
CA TYR A 42 -33.92 71.49 14.69
C TYR A 42 -33.50 70.38 13.72
N GLN A 43 -32.77 70.74 12.66
CA GLN A 43 -32.32 69.82 11.61
C GLN A 43 -30.84 69.51 11.65
N GLY A 44 -30.51 68.23 11.47
CA GLY A 44 -29.17 67.67 11.46
C GLY A 44 -28.97 66.74 10.27
N TYR A 45 -27.77 66.16 10.15
CA TYR A 45 -27.41 65.24 9.08
C TYR A 45 -26.57 64.07 9.59
N GLY A 46 -26.58 62.99 8.83
CA GLY A 46 -25.74 61.81 9.04
C GLY A 46 -24.71 61.72 7.93
N THR A 47 -23.54 61.19 8.21
CA THR A 47 -22.58 60.83 7.15
C THR A 47 -21.50 59.90 7.68
N PHE A 48 -21.03 59.01 6.81
CA PHE A 48 -19.74 58.37 7.02
C PHE A 48 -18.63 59.39 6.80
N VAL A 49 -17.56 59.26 7.59
CA VAL A 49 -16.36 60.08 7.49
C VAL A 49 -15.11 59.24 7.67
N LYS A 50 -14.00 59.74 7.13
CA LYS A 50 -12.65 59.31 7.46
C LYS A 50 -11.80 60.52 7.84
N ASN A 51 -10.85 60.30 8.74
CA ASN A 51 -9.85 61.27 9.14
C ASN A 51 -8.51 60.86 8.56
N GLY A 52 -7.84 61.78 7.87
CA GLY A 52 -6.48 61.55 7.36
C GLY A 52 -5.41 61.52 8.45
N PRO A 53 -4.13 61.33 8.08
CA PRO A 53 -2.99 61.31 9.00
C PRO A 53 -2.75 62.63 9.76
N ASP A 54 -3.29 63.73 9.25
CA ASP A 54 -3.26 65.04 9.90
C ASP A 54 -4.49 65.29 10.79
N GLY A 55 -5.45 64.37 10.80
CA GLY A 55 -6.73 64.42 11.52
C GLY A 55 -7.85 65.13 10.76
N THR A 56 -7.63 65.58 9.52
CA THR A 56 -8.65 66.29 8.74
C THR A 56 -9.77 65.33 8.34
N THR A 57 -11.02 65.73 8.61
CA THR A 57 -12.22 64.91 8.37
C THR A 57 -12.76 65.11 6.95
N GLU A 58 -13.03 64.00 6.26
CA GLU A 58 -13.66 63.96 4.94
C GLU A 58 -14.93 63.09 4.97
N ALA A 59 -16.03 63.57 4.37
CA ALA A 59 -17.24 62.78 4.21
C ALA A 59 -17.13 61.79 3.04
N VAL A 60 -17.56 60.55 3.25
CA VAL A 60 -17.46 59.45 2.28
C VAL A 60 -18.76 58.64 2.23
N GLY A 61 -18.87 57.76 1.22
CA GLY A 61 -20.01 56.85 1.07
C GLY A 61 -21.20 57.48 0.37
N THR A 62 -22.39 56.92 0.61
CA THR A 62 -23.67 57.39 0.06
C THR A 62 -24.30 58.46 0.93
N ASN A 63 -25.25 59.21 0.39
CA ASN A 63 -26.01 60.24 1.12
C ASN A 63 -25.12 61.28 1.83
N VAL A 64 -23.99 61.65 1.22
CA VAL A 64 -23.09 62.71 1.70
C VAL A 64 -23.83 64.05 1.80
N PRO A 65 -23.52 64.92 2.79
CA PRO A 65 -24.20 66.20 2.96
C PRO A 65 -24.08 67.14 1.75
N ASP A 66 -25.24 67.58 1.25
CA ASP A 66 -25.39 68.55 0.16
C ASP A 66 -26.63 69.42 0.42
N LYS A 67 -26.53 70.72 0.16
CA LYS A 67 -27.60 71.73 0.29
C LYS A 67 -28.84 71.32 -0.49
N LYS A 68 -28.66 70.60 -1.60
CA LYS A 68 -29.76 70.14 -2.47
C LYS A 68 -30.34 68.79 -2.05
N ASN A 69 -29.60 68.01 -1.26
CA ASN A 69 -30.00 66.67 -0.85
C ASN A 69 -30.81 66.73 0.46
N LYS A 70 -32.13 66.85 0.33
CA LYS A 70 -33.05 66.84 1.48
C LYS A 70 -33.11 65.48 2.18
N ASP A 71 -32.77 64.39 1.49
CA ASP A 71 -32.86 63.04 2.04
C ASP A 71 -31.78 62.76 3.09
N ASN A 72 -30.70 63.55 3.14
CA ASN A 72 -29.71 63.45 4.20
C ASN A 72 -30.09 64.23 5.48
N LYS A 73 -31.15 65.05 5.44
CA LYS A 73 -31.56 65.86 6.59
C LYS A 73 -32.61 65.12 7.41
N PHE A 74 -32.47 65.12 8.73
CA PHE A 74 -33.50 64.66 9.67
C PHE A 74 -33.74 65.72 10.73
N ASP A 75 -34.97 65.75 11.23
CA ASP A 75 -35.29 66.53 12.41
C ASP A 75 -34.71 65.79 13.63
N TYR A 76 -33.80 66.45 14.35
CA TYR A 76 -33.25 65.98 15.61
C TYR A 76 -33.95 66.62 16.80
N ALA A 77 -35.06 67.34 16.63
CA ALA A 77 -35.97 67.67 17.72
C ALA A 77 -37.38 67.84 17.18
N ASP A 78 -38.39 67.44 17.96
CA ASP A 78 -39.80 67.45 17.54
C ASP A 78 -40.64 68.56 18.23
N ASP A 79 -39.99 69.52 18.90
CA ASP A 79 -40.65 70.64 19.62
C ASP A 79 -41.73 70.21 20.63
N THR A 80 -41.78 68.93 21.02
CA THR A 80 -42.76 68.43 21.97
C THR A 80 -42.34 68.76 23.42
N ASN A 81 -43.30 69.19 24.23
CA ASN A 81 -43.11 69.29 25.68
C ASN A 81 -43.41 67.93 26.31
N ASP A 82 -42.68 67.58 27.37
CA ASP A 82 -42.98 66.38 28.15
C ASP A 82 -44.38 66.53 28.81
N ASN A 83 -45.21 65.50 28.65
CA ASN A 83 -46.56 65.46 29.22
C ASN A 83 -46.59 65.45 30.76
N ASN A 84 -45.46 65.19 31.43
CA ASN A 84 -45.37 65.12 32.89
C ASN A 84 -45.05 66.46 33.57
N ASP A 85 -44.32 67.38 32.92
CA ASP A 85 -43.91 68.64 33.58
C ASP A 85 -44.06 69.90 32.71
N GLY A 86 -44.48 69.78 31.45
CA GLY A 86 -44.71 70.91 30.54
C GLY A 86 -43.43 71.66 30.15
N LYS A 87 -42.24 71.11 30.45
CA LYS A 87 -40.94 71.65 30.01
C LYS A 87 -40.45 70.91 28.77
N PHE A 88 -39.57 71.56 28.03
CA PHE A 88 -38.87 70.91 26.93
C PHE A 88 -37.91 69.85 27.48
N HIS A 89 -38.19 68.58 27.18
CA HIS A 89 -37.25 67.47 27.32
C HIS A 89 -37.17 66.86 25.92
N GLY A 90 -35.96 66.74 25.37
CA GLY A 90 -35.75 66.33 23.97
C GLY A 90 -36.43 65.00 23.57
N GLN A 91 -36.55 64.79 22.25
CA GLN A 91 -37.31 63.71 21.57
C GLN A 91 -37.28 62.31 22.20
N THR A 92 -38.24 61.51 21.73
CA THR A 92 -38.09 60.06 21.52
C THR A 92 -36.72 59.70 20.94
N LEU A 93 -35.99 58.77 21.57
CA LEU A 93 -34.70 58.29 21.09
C LEU A 93 -34.86 57.63 19.70
N ASN A 94 -34.03 58.03 18.74
CA ASN A 94 -33.90 57.31 17.47
C ASN A 94 -32.92 56.16 17.65
N ASP A 95 -33.31 54.97 17.21
CA ASP A 95 -32.40 53.82 17.16
C ASP A 95 -31.28 54.08 16.14
N PHE A 96 -30.07 53.68 16.51
CA PHE A 96 -28.92 53.66 15.64
C PHE A 96 -28.48 52.23 15.41
N HIS A 97 -28.44 51.80 14.15
CA HIS A 97 -27.96 50.48 13.76
C HIS A 97 -26.76 50.63 12.83
N LEU A 98 -25.63 50.04 13.23
CA LEU A 98 -24.42 49.98 12.41
C LEU A 98 -24.11 48.51 12.16
N SER A 99 -24.10 48.11 10.89
CA SER A 99 -23.80 46.75 10.47
C SER A 99 -22.63 46.73 9.48
N TYR A 100 -21.84 45.67 9.51
CA TYR A 100 -20.78 45.39 8.55
C TYR A 100 -21.05 44.04 7.89
N ASP A 101 -20.95 44.02 6.56
CA ASP A 101 -21.07 42.82 5.73
C ASP A 101 -19.67 42.44 5.22
N SER A 102 -19.17 41.27 5.62
CA SER A 102 -17.80 40.83 5.34
C SER A 102 -17.56 40.46 3.88
N ASP A 103 -18.61 40.08 3.16
CA ASP A 103 -18.50 39.56 1.79
C ASP A 103 -18.46 40.73 0.80
N SER A 104 -19.26 41.75 1.05
CA SER A 104 -19.29 42.99 0.26
C SER A 104 -18.35 44.08 0.76
N GLU A 105 -17.79 43.93 1.96
CA GLU A 105 -16.95 44.91 2.65
C GLU A 105 -17.64 46.28 2.84
N ILE A 106 -18.95 46.27 3.09
CA ILE A 106 -19.80 47.47 3.23
C ILE A 106 -20.22 47.67 4.69
N LEU A 107 -19.95 48.86 5.23
CA LEU A 107 -20.57 49.37 6.44
C LEU A 107 -21.88 50.08 6.10
N THR A 108 -22.94 49.74 6.81
CA THR A 108 -24.27 50.33 6.68
C THR A 108 -24.69 50.95 8.01
N ALA A 109 -25.01 52.23 7.99
CA ALA A 109 -25.55 52.96 9.14
C ALA A 109 -27.02 53.30 8.90
N GLU A 110 -27.87 53.04 9.88
CA GLU A 110 -29.28 53.39 9.87
C GLU A 110 -29.63 54.27 11.07
N TYR A 111 -30.26 55.40 10.80
CA TYR A 111 -30.64 56.39 11.82
C TYR A 111 -31.85 57.20 11.35
N ALA A 112 -32.83 57.42 12.23
CA ALA A 112 -34.05 58.19 11.94
C ALA A 112 -34.76 57.74 10.63
N GLY A 113 -34.82 56.43 10.40
CA GLY A 113 -35.45 55.83 9.20
C GLY A 113 -34.67 56.04 7.88
N LYS A 114 -33.42 56.51 7.96
CA LYS A 114 -32.53 56.73 6.79
C LYS A 114 -31.34 55.80 6.85
N GLN A 115 -30.72 55.57 5.70
CA GLN A 115 -29.59 54.64 5.55
C GLN A 115 -28.41 55.29 4.82
N TRP A 116 -27.19 55.00 5.27
CA TRP A 116 -25.92 55.38 4.65
C TRP A 116 -25.07 54.13 4.45
N LYS A 117 -24.25 54.11 3.40
CA LYS A 117 -23.33 53.01 3.10
C LYS A 117 -21.95 53.53 2.73
N ALA A 118 -20.90 52.87 3.19
CA ALA A 118 -19.52 53.13 2.77
C ALA A 118 -18.74 51.81 2.71
N THR A 119 -17.84 51.68 1.72
CA THR A 119 -16.92 50.54 1.67
C THR A 119 -15.74 50.77 2.62
N LEU A 120 -15.07 49.69 3.05
CA LEU A 120 -13.83 49.80 3.84
C LEU A 120 -12.79 50.68 3.14
N SER A 121 -12.60 50.48 1.83
CA SER A 121 -11.69 51.30 1.03
C SER A 121 -12.04 52.79 1.04
N GLN A 122 -13.34 53.15 0.95
CA GLN A 122 -13.77 54.54 1.06
C GLN A 122 -13.46 55.16 2.42
N LEU A 123 -13.57 54.35 3.48
CA LEU A 123 -13.25 54.74 4.86
C LEU A 123 -11.75 54.71 5.16
N GLY A 124 -10.92 54.16 4.28
CA GLY A 124 -9.49 53.96 4.53
C GLY A 124 -9.19 52.83 5.52
N LEU A 125 -10.10 51.85 5.62
CA LEU A 125 -9.98 50.67 6.47
C LEU A 125 -9.62 49.44 5.63
N ASN A 126 -9.13 48.39 6.29
CA ASN A 126 -8.75 47.11 5.73
C ASN A 126 -9.37 45.97 6.54
N LYS A 127 -9.87 44.94 5.86
CA LYS A 127 -10.58 43.83 6.52
C LYS A 127 -9.69 42.94 7.39
N GLU A 128 -8.39 42.97 7.17
CA GLU A 128 -7.40 42.16 7.89
C GLU A 128 -6.88 42.86 9.16
N ASP A 129 -7.28 44.12 9.41
CA ASP A 129 -6.83 44.91 10.55
C ASP A 129 -7.83 44.83 11.72
N GLU A 130 -7.31 44.96 12.94
CA GLU A 130 -8.12 45.11 14.16
C GLU A 130 -8.34 46.59 14.51
N TYR A 131 -9.57 46.94 14.89
CA TYR A 131 -9.95 48.32 15.20
C TYR A 131 -10.54 48.47 16.61
N ASN A 132 -10.23 49.59 17.25
CA ASN A 132 -10.90 50.01 18.48
C ASN A 132 -12.21 50.73 18.12
N PHE A 133 -13.32 50.27 18.70
CA PHE A 133 -14.62 50.90 18.50
C PHE A 133 -14.90 51.96 19.57
N LEU A 134 -15.36 53.15 19.16
CA LEU A 134 -15.65 54.26 20.05
C LEU A 134 -16.99 54.90 19.69
N ILE A 135 -17.87 55.03 20.68
CA ILE A 135 -19.05 55.90 20.62
C ILE A 135 -18.75 57.13 21.47
N THR A 136 -18.84 58.31 20.87
CA THR A 136 -18.58 59.56 21.57
C THR A 136 -19.52 60.67 21.11
N SER A 137 -19.85 61.58 22.03
CA SER A 137 -20.62 62.79 21.76
C SER A 137 -19.86 63.99 22.28
N SER A 138 -19.93 65.12 21.58
CA SER A 138 -19.34 66.39 22.03
C SER A 138 -20.38 67.51 22.02
N GLN A 139 -20.29 68.40 23.00
CA GLN A 139 -21.10 69.62 23.07
C GLN A 139 -20.18 70.85 23.06
N SER A 140 -20.55 71.89 22.31
CA SER A 140 -19.94 73.21 22.51
C SER A 140 -20.53 73.86 23.76
N GLY A 141 -19.69 74.14 24.75
CA GLY A 141 -20.12 74.63 26.06
C GLY A 141 -20.92 75.93 26.03
N ASN A 142 -21.89 76.01 26.94
CA ASN A 142 -22.52 77.24 27.41
C ASN A 142 -21.45 78.30 27.69
N ASN A 143 -21.33 79.31 26.84
CA ASN A 143 -20.73 80.57 27.25
C ASN A 143 -21.72 81.25 28.21
N PRO A 144 -21.41 81.48 29.50
CA PRO A 144 -22.32 82.16 30.41
C PRO A 144 -22.67 83.59 29.95
N ALA A 145 -21.85 84.20 29.08
CA ALA A 145 -22.06 85.53 28.52
C ALA A 145 -22.85 85.53 27.20
N VAL A 146 -23.12 84.38 26.60
CA VAL A 146 -23.95 84.23 25.40
C VAL A 146 -24.94 83.11 25.67
N PRO A 147 -26.19 83.41 26.06
CA PRO A 147 -27.19 82.37 26.26
C PRO A 147 -27.32 81.60 24.94
N SER A 148 -26.81 80.37 24.91
CA SER A 148 -26.95 79.53 23.76
C SER A 148 -28.45 79.25 23.62
N SER A 149 -29.03 79.61 22.47
CA SER A 149 -30.45 79.40 22.16
C SER A 149 -30.80 77.91 21.96
N ALA A 150 -29.83 77.01 22.14
CA ALA A 150 -30.00 75.57 22.04
C ALA A 150 -30.69 75.03 23.31
N ARG A 151 -32.02 74.97 23.27
CA ARG A 151 -32.86 74.49 24.38
C ARG A 151 -32.88 72.97 24.54
N GLY A 152 -31.85 72.20 24.19
CA GLY A 152 -31.93 70.74 24.25
C GLY A 152 -30.63 70.03 24.58
N TRP A 153 -30.73 68.95 25.38
CA TRP A 153 -29.67 67.99 25.62
C TRP A 153 -29.88 66.78 24.73
N MET A 154 -28.87 66.42 23.93
CA MET A 154 -28.84 65.08 23.32
C MET A 154 -28.30 64.10 24.34
N ARG A 155 -29.05 63.03 24.55
CA ARG A 155 -28.65 61.90 25.37
C ARG A 155 -28.51 60.71 24.45
N THR A 156 -27.37 60.04 24.52
CA THR A 156 -27.23 58.69 23.97
C THR A 156 -27.51 57.73 25.12
N ASP A 157 -28.56 56.93 25.01
CA ASP A 157 -28.74 55.79 25.90
C ASP A 157 -27.95 54.62 25.33
N LEU A 158 -26.97 54.14 26.09
CA LEU A 158 -26.22 52.94 25.75
C LEU A 158 -26.78 51.70 26.44
N ASN A 159 -27.71 51.85 27.40
CA ASN A 159 -28.36 50.72 28.06
C ASN A 159 -29.24 49.99 27.05
N GLY A 160 -28.88 48.75 26.72
CA GLY A 160 -29.53 47.98 25.67
C GLY A 160 -28.80 47.98 24.32
N SER A 161 -27.63 48.63 24.22
CA SER A 161 -26.76 48.47 23.04
C SER A 161 -26.37 47.01 22.88
N THR A 162 -26.73 46.40 21.75
CA THR A 162 -26.32 45.02 21.42
C THR A 162 -25.18 45.04 20.43
N PHE A 163 -24.04 44.46 20.81
CA PHE A 163 -22.96 44.16 19.89
C PHE A 163 -23.09 42.69 19.49
N LYS A 164 -23.62 42.43 18.29
CA LYS A 164 -23.67 41.09 17.73
C LYS A 164 -22.47 40.90 16.81
N PHE A 165 -21.44 40.23 17.33
CA PHE A 165 -20.37 39.70 16.49
C PHE A 165 -20.91 38.49 15.73
N THR A 166 -20.94 38.57 14.41
CA THR A 166 -21.16 37.37 13.58
C THR A 166 -19.78 36.90 13.16
N PRO A 167 -19.18 35.89 13.84
CA PRO A 167 -17.90 35.36 13.40
C PRO A 167 -18.04 34.88 11.95
N LYS A 168 -16.98 35.10 11.17
CA LYS A 168 -16.82 34.50 9.84
C LYS A 168 -17.11 33.01 9.98
N SER A 169 -17.99 32.46 9.14
CA SER A 169 -18.19 31.01 9.17
C SER A 169 -16.86 30.35 8.84
N ASN A 170 -16.53 29.29 9.58
CA ASN A 170 -15.27 28.57 9.39
C ASN A 170 -15.60 27.28 8.63
N ALA A 171 -14.79 26.97 7.62
CA ALA A 171 -15.06 25.85 6.72
C ALA A 171 -15.02 24.50 7.46
N ALA A 172 -14.16 24.37 8.48
CA ALA A 172 -14.07 23.15 9.28
C ALA A 172 -15.34 22.81 10.08
N ASP A 173 -16.15 23.79 10.48
CA ASP A 173 -17.43 23.54 11.16
C ASP A 173 -18.55 23.16 10.17
N GLU A 174 -18.40 23.51 8.89
CA GLU A 174 -19.42 23.30 7.84
C GLU A 174 -19.19 22.03 7.03
N HIS A 175 -17.95 21.55 6.97
CA HIS A 175 -17.55 20.41 6.18
C HIS A 175 -17.12 19.24 7.05
N ASN A 176 -17.21 18.02 6.51
CA ASN A 176 -16.80 16.81 7.23
C ASN A 176 -16.23 15.77 6.27
N PRO A 177 -14.91 15.80 6.01
CA PRO A 177 -14.27 14.83 5.13
C PRO A 177 -14.21 13.45 5.79
N GLY A 178 -14.35 12.40 4.98
CA GLY A 178 -14.37 11.03 5.50
C GLY A 178 -14.05 9.97 4.46
N TYR A 179 -13.76 8.77 4.95
CA TYR A 179 -13.36 7.61 4.15
C TYR A 179 -14.07 6.36 4.65
N ASN A 180 -14.59 5.55 3.73
CA ASN A 180 -15.15 4.24 4.08
C ASN A 180 -14.03 3.24 4.39
N PRO A 181 -14.23 2.32 5.36
CA PRO A 181 -13.30 1.23 5.60
C PRO A 181 -13.04 0.42 4.33
N THR A 182 -11.78 0.19 4.02
CA THR A 182 -11.36 -0.50 2.79
C THR A 182 -10.52 -1.72 3.13
N LYS A 183 -10.73 -2.81 2.38
CA LYS A 183 -9.99 -4.06 2.53
C LYS A 183 -8.89 -4.18 1.49
N THR A 184 -7.73 -4.70 1.90
CA THR A 184 -6.66 -5.11 0.98
C THR A 184 -5.93 -6.32 1.53
N LYS A 185 -4.99 -6.87 0.76
CA LYS A 185 -4.16 -8.03 1.11
C LYS A 185 -2.74 -7.58 1.49
N PRO A 186 -1.95 -8.39 2.21
CA PRO A 186 -0.56 -8.07 2.52
C PRO A 186 0.23 -7.73 1.25
N GLY A 187 0.98 -6.63 1.27
CA GLY A 187 1.78 -6.18 0.13
C GLY A 187 1.00 -5.69 -1.10
N LYS A 188 -0.34 -5.71 -1.10
CA LYS A 188 -1.15 -5.26 -2.25
C LYS A 188 -1.64 -3.83 -2.06
N GLN A 189 -1.36 -2.98 -3.06
CA GLN A 189 -1.82 -1.60 -3.08
C GLN A 189 -3.34 -1.53 -3.30
N VAL A 190 -4.01 -0.64 -2.57
CA VAL A 190 -5.42 -0.30 -2.77
C VAL A 190 -5.58 1.21 -2.85
N SER A 191 -6.64 1.65 -3.54
CA SER A 191 -7.03 3.07 -3.61
C SER A 191 -8.30 3.30 -2.79
N VAL A 192 -8.30 4.37 -1.99
CA VAL A 192 -9.41 4.74 -1.11
C VAL A 192 -9.81 6.18 -1.40
N ASN A 193 -11.02 6.36 -1.93
CA ASN A 193 -11.53 7.68 -2.25
C ASN A 193 -12.12 8.35 -1.00
N GLN A 194 -12.00 9.67 -0.93
CA GLN A 194 -12.79 10.46 0.00
C GLN A 194 -14.28 10.22 -0.33
N THR A 195 -15.08 9.90 0.69
CA THR A 195 -16.51 9.54 0.58
C THR A 195 -17.39 10.28 1.57
N GLY A 196 -16.80 11.12 2.44
CA GLY A 196 -17.54 12.04 3.30
C GLY A 196 -18.17 13.17 2.50
N ASP A 197 -18.10 14.39 3.03
CA ASP A 197 -18.63 15.55 2.31
C ASP A 197 -17.99 15.69 0.92
N GLN A 198 -18.83 15.72 -0.12
CA GLN A 198 -18.42 15.83 -1.52
C GLN A 198 -18.30 17.29 -1.97
N ASN A 199 -18.83 18.24 -1.19
CA ASN A 199 -18.84 19.67 -1.49
C ASN A 199 -17.69 20.40 -0.79
N ILE A 200 -16.51 19.78 -0.75
CA ILE A 200 -15.31 20.41 -0.18
C ILE A 200 -14.94 21.66 -0.99
N PRO A 201 -14.66 22.80 -0.36
CA PRO A 201 -14.34 24.05 -1.05
C PRO A 201 -13.17 23.89 -2.02
N GLN A 202 -13.32 24.45 -3.22
CA GLN A 202 -12.24 24.46 -4.20
C GLN A 202 -11.01 25.19 -3.64
N GLY A 203 -9.84 24.58 -3.78
CA GLY A 203 -8.59 25.10 -3.22
C GLY A 203 -8.18 24.44 -1.89
N SER A 204 -9.05 23.63 -1.28
CA SER A 204 -8.68 22.78 -0.14
C SER A 204 -7.54 21.83 -0.49
N LYS A 205 -6.69 21.53 0.50
CA LYS A 205 -5.51 20.68 0.33
C LYS A 205 -5.53 19.49 1.29
N PHE A 206 -5.37 18.30 0.72
CA PHE A 206 -5.31 17.04 1.45
C PHE A 206 -3.85 16.60 1.66
N GLU A 207 -3.54 16.13 2.86
CA GLU A 207 -2.22 15.60 3.22
C GLU A 207 -2.30 14.43 4.18
N ILE A 208 -1.30 13.55 4.15
CA ILE A 208 -1.06 12.52 5.17
C ILE A 208 0.04 13.06 6.08
N PRO A 209 -0.28 13.56 7.29
CA PRO A 209 0.71 14.21 8.15
C PRO A 209 1.75 13.20 8.68
N GLN A 210 1.36 11.93 8.82
CA GLN A 210 2.24 10.86 9.25
C GLN A 210 1.79 9.53 8.65
N THR A 211 2.69 8.85 7.94
CA THR A 211 2.44 7.49 7.47
C THR A 211 2.72 6.49 8.61
N PRO A 212 1.84 5.49 8.85
CA PRO A 212 2.12 4.42 9.80
C PRO A 212 3.40 3.66 9.47
N GLN A 213 4.12 3.20 10.49
CA GLN A 213 5.42 2.56 10.31
C GLN A 213 5.32 1.32 9.40
N GLY A 214 6.15 1.28 8.36
CA GLY A 214 6.20 0.17 7.40
C GLY A 214 5.10 0.19 6.33
N TRP A 215 4.07 1.02 6.49
CA TRP A 215 3.06 1.23 5.45
C TRP A 215 3.56 2.24 4.43
N ASN A 216 3.19 2.05 3.17
CA ASN A 216 3.39 3.05 2.12
C ASN A 216 2.04 3.69 1.80
N ALA A 217 1.89 5.00 2.01
CA ALA A 217 0.66 5.72 1.74
C ALA A 217 0.97 7.06 1.07
N ASN A 218 0.21 7.39 0.03
CA ASN A 218 0.22 8.68 -0.66
C ASN A 218 -1.21 9.20 -0.80
N ILE A 219 -1.37 10.50 -0.99
CA ILE A 219 -2.68 11.15 -1.17
C ILE A 219 -2.62 12.16 -2.32
N ASP A 220 -3.66 12.17 -3.14
CA ASP A 220 -3.88 13.24 -4.11
C ASP A 220 -4.33 14.50 -3.36
N GLN A 221 -3.51 15.54 -3.43
CA GLN A 221 -3.71 16.78 -2.68
C GLN A 221 -4.97 17.56 -3.06
N ASN A 222 -5.62 17.25 -4.20
CA ASN A 222 -6.77 18.01 -4.69
C ASN A 222 -8.10 17.30 -4.45
N ASN A 223 -8.13 15.97 -4.48
CA ASN A 223 -9.37 15.18 -4.29
C ASN A 223 -9.35 14.26 -3.06
N GLY A 224 -8.22 14.18 -2.36
CA GLY A 224 -8.09 13.36 -1.15
C GLY A 224 -8.05 11.86 -1.41
N THR A 225 -7.90 11.39 -2.66
CA THR A 225 -7.77 9.96 -2.95
C THR A 225 -6.45 9.43 -2.39
N ILE A 226 -6.53 8.40 -1.55
CA ILE A 226 -5.39 7.75 -0.93
C ILE A 226 -5.00 6.53 -1.77
N THR A 227 -3.70 6.31 -1.95
CA THR A 227 -3.14 5.01 -2.38
C THR A 227 -2.32 4.46 -1.24
N VAL A 228 -2.63 3.24 -0.79
CA VAL A 228 -1.99 2.64 0.39
C VAL A 228 -1.62 1.18 0.15
N THR A 229 -0.44 0.79 0.63
CA THR A 229 0.10 -0.57 0.56
C THR A 229 0.58 -1.02 1.94
N PRO A 230 0.01 -2.06 2.54
CA PRO A 230 0.53 -2.66 3.77
C PRO A 230 1.85 -3.42 3.51
N PRO A 231 2.70 -3.61 4.53
CA PRO A 231 3.81 -4.56 4.45
C PRO A 231 3.36 -5.95 3.97
N SER A 232 4.21 -6.66 3.22
CA SER A 232 3.91 -8.01 2.71
C SER A 232 3.75 -9.07 3.80
N ASN A 233 4.33 -8.84 4.98
CA ASN A 233 4.21 -9.72 6.14
C ASN A 233 3.11 -9.29 7.13
N THR A 234 2.22 -8.37 6.74
CA THR A 234 1.14 -7.91 7.61
C THR A 234 0.16 -9.05 7.88
N LYS A 235 -0.18 -9.28 9.15
CA LYS A 235 -1.11 -10.35 9.52
C LYS A 235 -2.54 -10.02 9.08
N PRO A 236 -3.26 -10.97 8.46
CA PRO A 236 -4.70 -10.85 8.24
C PRO A 236 -5.45 -10.51 9.54
N GLY A 237 -6.47 -9.66 9.46
CA GLY A 237 -7.20 -9.08 10.58
C GLY A 237 -6.59 -7.79 11.15
N THR A 238 -5.40 -7.38 10.69
CA THR A 238 -4.82 -6.07 11.07
C THR A 238 -5.68 -4.94 10.55
N LYS A 239 -6.06 -4.02 11.43
CA LYS A 239 -6.73 -2.75 11.08
C LYS A 239 -5.76 -1.60 11.30
N GLN A 240 -5.58 -0.77 10.30
CA GLN A 240 -4.67 0.37 10.32
C GLN A 240 -5.40 1.63 9.87
N ASP A 241 -5.37 2.66 10.69
CA ASP A 241 -5.86 3.99 10.32
C ASP A 241 -4.74 4.79 9.64
N ILE A 242 -5.05 5.38 8.48
CA ILE A 242 -4.20 6.35 7.78
C ILE A 242 -4.74 7.75 8.10
N PRO A 243 -3.98 8.60 8.82
CA PRO A 243 -4.44 9.95 9.15
C PRO A 243 -4.45 10.83 7.91
N VAL A 244 -5.50 11.63 7.78
CA VAL A 244 -5.68 12.61 6.72
C VAL A 244 -5.97 13.95 7.34
N LYS A 245 -5.25 14.97 6.88
CA LYS A 245 -5.49 16.36 7.23
C LYS A 245 -5.97 17.11 5.99
N VAL A 246 -7.03 17.90 6.15
CA VAL A 246 -7.60 18.76 5.11
C VAL A 246 -7.43 20.20 5.56
N THR A 247 -6.75 21.02 4.77
CA THR A 247 -6.62 22.46 5.02
C THR A 247 -7.47 23.22 4.02
N TYR A 248 -8.43 24.00 4.51
CA TYR A 248 -9.38 24.77 3.70
C TYR A 248 -8.78 26.10 3.23
N PRO A 249 -9.37 26.76 2.21
CA PRO A 249 -8.89 28.06 1.73
C PRO A 249 -8.88 29.19 2.77
N ASP A 250 -9.73 29.11 3.80
CA ASP A 250 -9.78 30.05 4.93
C ASP A 250 -8.69 29.78 6.00
N GLY A 251 -7.88 28.73 5.81
CA GLY A 251 -6.82 28.31 6.72
C GLY A 251 -7.28 27.38 7.84
N THR A 252 -8.58 27.09 7.96
CA THR A 252 -9.09 26.12 8.94
C THR A 252 -8.75 24.70 8.51
N VAL A 253 -8.80 23.76 9.46
CA VAL A 253 -8.29 22.41 9.27
C VAL A 253 -9.25 21.37 9.85
N ASP A 254 -9.48 20.30 9.08
CA ASP A 254 -10.09 19.06 9.56
C ASP A 254 -9.12 17.89 9.57
N ASN A 255 -9.36 16.95 10.48
CA ASN A 255 -8.61 15.70 10.55
C ASN A 255 -9.57 14.52 10.54
N THR A 256 -9.28 13.52 9.72
CA THR A 256 -10.05 12.29 9.59
C THR A 256 -9.12 11.12 9.36
N ASN A 257 -9.63 9.89 9.42
CA ASN A 257 -8.84 8.68 9.22
C ASN A 257 -9.46 7.81 8.12
N ALA A 258 -8.62 7.24 7.27
CA ALA A 258 -9.00 6.15 6.39
C ALA A 258 -8.59 4.81 7.00
N GLN A 259 -9.58 3.97 7.37
CA GLN A 259 -9.32 2.66 7.96
C GLN A 259 -9.08 1.61 6.88
N ILE A 260 -7.94 0.94 6.96
CA ILE A 260 -7.56 -0.19 6.11
C ILE A 260 -7.59 -1.48 6.92
N GLU A 261 -8.33 -2.47 6.44
CA GLU A 261 -8.34 -3.82 7.00
C GLU A 261 -7.57 -4.77 6.07
N VAL A 262 -6.57 -5.44 6.61
CA VAL A 262 -5.81 -6.46 5.88
C VAL A 262 -6.54 -7.79 5.99
N VAL A 263 -6.95 -8.37 4.86
CA VAL A 263 -7.56 -9.70 4.77
C VAL A 263 -6.55 -10.71 4.23
N SER A 264 -6.81 -12.01 4.40
CA SER A 264 -5.95 -13.05 3.84
C SER A 264 -5.95 -13.01 2.32
N ASP A 265 -4.81 -13.37 1.74
CA ASP A 265 -4.70 -13.75 0.34
C ASP A 265 -4.86 -15.27 0.19
N GLN A 266 -4.94 -15.75 -1.05
CA GLN A 266 -5.17 -17.16 -1.31
C GLN A 266 -3.96 -18.01 -0.86
N ALA A 267 -2.74 -17.50 -0.95
CA ALA A 267 -1.57 -18.16 -0.39
C ALA A 267 -1.66 -18.33 1.14
N GLY A 268 -2.24 -17.36 1.86
CA GLY A 268 -2.51 -17.51 3.30
C GLY A 268 -3.68 -18.42 3.65
N ASP A 269 -4.61 -18.67 2.71
CA ASP A 269 -5.82 -19.48 2.93
C ASP A 269 -5.65 -20.96 2.53
N TYR A 270 -4.67 -21.27 1.67
CA TYR A 270 -4.42 -22.62 1.15
C TYR A 270 -2.98 -23.04 1.41
N GLU A 271 -2.76 -24.32 1.71
CA GLU A 271 -1.42 -24.87 1.94
C GLU A 271 -1.20 -26.07 0.99
N PRO A 272 -0.80 -25.82 -0.27
CA PRO A 272 -0.56 -26.89 -1.22
C PRO A 272 0.67 -27.71 -0.81
N GLY A 273 0.65 -29.00 -1.14
CA GLY A 273 1.74 -29.91 -0.75
C GLY A 273 1.64 -31.26 -1.42
N TYR A 274 2.74 -32.00 -1.39
CA TYR A 274 2.89 -33.31 -2.01
C TYR A 274 3.40 -34.32 -0.98
N ASN A 275 2.85 -35.53 -1.01
CA ASN A 275 3.37 -36.61 -0.18
C ASN A 275 4.70 -37.14 -0.74
N PRO A 276 5.63 -37.60 0.12
CA PRO A 276 6.86 -38.25 -0.32
C PRO A 276 6.57 -39.45 -1.23
N SER A 277 7.32 -39.54 -2.32
CA SER A 277 7.16 -40.59 -3.32
C SER A 277 8.47 -41.29 -3.62
N THR A 278 8.38 -42.48 -4.22
CA THR A 278 9.57 -43.29 -4.53
C THR A 278 9.49 -43.87 -5.93
N THR A 279 10.62 -43.93 -6.64
CA THR A 279 10.70 -44.49 -8.00
C THR A 279 12.02 -45.18 -8.25
N ASN A 280 12.09 -46.04 -9.27
CA ASN A 280 13.34 -46.66 -9.70
C ASN A 280 14.15 -45.70 -10.59
N PRO A 281 15.48 -45.86 -10.70
CA PRO A 281 16.29 -45.06 -11.62
C PRO A 281 15.76 -45.13 -13.06
N GLY A 282 15.64 -43.98 -13.73
CA GLY A 282 15.13 -43.89 -15.10
C GLY A 282 13.64 -44.15 -15.27
N LYS A 283 12.85 -44.28 -14.19
CA LYS A 283 11.40 -44.51 -14.26
C LYS A 283 10.63 -43.28 -13.75
N PRO A 284 9.61 -42.81 -14.48
CA PRO A 284 8.77 -41.72 -14.01
C PRO A 284 7.89 -42.15 -12.84
N VAL A 285 7.60 -41.21 -11.95
CA VAL A 285 6.57 -41.33 -10.90
C VAL A 285 5.62 -40.14 -10.96
N GLU A 286 4.33 -40.42 -10.83
CA GLU A 286 3.31 -39.40 -10.66
C GLU A 286 3.08 -39.14 -9.17
N VAL A 287 3.04 -37.86 -8.79
CA VAL A 287 2.83 -37.41 -7.42
C VAL A 287 1.66 -36.43 -7.43
N ASP A 288 0.57 -36.82 -6.76
CA ASP A 288 -0.61 -35.97 -6.64
C ASP A 288 -0.37 -34.84 -5.64
N GLN A 289 -0.91 -33.67 -5.93
CA GLN A 289 -1.06 -32.62 -4.95
C GLN A 289 -2.11 -33.06 -3.91
N THR A 290 -1.75 -33.00 -2.62
CA THR A 290 -2.61 -33.45 -1.52
C THR A 290 -2.85 -32.42 -0.43
N GLY A 291 -2.01 -31.37 -0.34
CA GLY A 291 -2.12 -30.38 0.75
C GLY A 291 -3.41 -29.55 0.70
N ALA A 292 -3.93 -29.29 -0.50
CA ALA A 292 -5.15 -28.50 -0.69
C ALA A 292 -5.92 -29.00 -1.93
N PRO A 293 -6.88 -29.94 -1.76
CA PRO A 293 -7.54 -30.60 -2.90
C PRO A 293 -8.51 -29.70 -3.66
N ASN A 294 -8.99 -28.61 -3.06
CA ASN A 294 -9.95 -27.68 -3.66
C ASN A 294 -9.35 -26.27 -3.76
N LEU A 295 -8.40 -26.11 -4.68
CA LEU A 295 -7.81 -24.80 -4.96
C LEU A 295 -8.78 -23.90 -5.74
N PRO A 296 -8.64 -22.58 -5.63
CA PRO A 296 -9.42 -21.63 -6.43
C PRO A 296 -9.32 -21.90 -7.93
N GLN A 297 -10.40 -21.67 -8.67
CA GLN A 297 -10.38 -21.77 -10.13
C GLN A 297 -9.42 -20.74 -10.72
N GLY A 298 -8.52 -21.18 -11.61
CA GLY A 298 -7.49 -20.34 -12.22
C GLY A 298 -6.15 -20.37 -11.47
N THR A 299 -6.01 -21.21 -10.45
CA THR A 299 -4.70 -21.53 -9.88
C THR A 299 -3.82 -22.24 -10.91
N GLU A 300 -2.57 -21.78 -11.05
CA GLU A 300 -1.59 -22.34 -11.98
C GLU A 300 -0.42 -22.97 -11.20
N PHE A 301 0.14 -24.05 -11.76
CA PHE A 301 1.32 -24.72 -11.21
C PHE A 301 2.51 -24.56 -12.16
N GLU A 302 3.69 -24.32 -11.61
CA GLU A 302 4.92 -24.20 -12.37
C GLU A 302 6.05 -24.96 -11.67
N VAL A 303 6.84 -25.72 -12.44
CA VAL A 303 8.14 -26.23 -12.00
C VAL A 303 9.22 -25.29 -12.56
N PRO A 304 9.89 -24.48 -11.71
CA PRO A 304 10.94 -23.59 -12.17
C PRO A 304 12.17 -24.38 -12.61
N LYS A 305 12.56 -24.24 -13.89
CA LYS A 305 13.67 -25.01 -14.49
C LYS A 305 14.99 -24.90 -13.74
N GLN A 306 15.27 -23.74 -13.14
CA GLN A 306 16.51 -23.45 -12.42
C GLN A 306 16.63 -24.21 -11.09
N GLY A 307 15.52 -24.75 -10.56
CA GLY A 307 15.51 -25.47 -9.29
C GLY A 307 15.42 -26.98 -9.42
N ILE A 308 15.41 -27.52 -10.65
CA ILE A 308 15.40 -28.97 -10.86
C ILE A 308 16.82 -29.50 -10.61
N PRO A 309 17.00 -30.50 -9.73
CA PRO A 309 18.30 -31.12 -9.48
C PRO A 309 18.93 -31.71 -10.74
N GLU A 310 20.26 -31.76 -10.80
CA GLU A 310 20.98 -32.32 -11.94
C GLU A 310 20.63 -33.81 -12.12
N GLY A 311 20.34 -34.20 -13.37
CA GLY A 311 19.94 -35.57 -13.69
C GLY A 311 18.48 -35.89 -13.34
N TRP A 312 17.66 -34.91 -12.96
CA TRP A 312 16.21 -35.08 -12.78
C TRP A 312 15.43 -34.30 -13.84
N GLU A 313 14.30 -34.85 -14.24
CA GLU A 313 13.31 -34.18 -15.08
C GLU A 313 11.99 -34.09 -14.31
N ALA A 314 11.32 -32.94 -14.38
CA ALA A 314 10.05 -32.73 -13.72
C ALA A 314 9.11 -31.86 -14.56
N THR A 315 7.83 -32.22 -14.58
CA THR A 315 6.74 -31.46 -15.21
C THR A 315 5.50 -31.51 -14.32
N VAL A 316 4.67 -30.47 -14.36
CA VAL A 316 3.43 -30.39 -13.58
C VAL A 316 2.25 -30.10 -14.50
N GLY A 317 1.15 -30.82 -14.30
CA GLY A 317 -0.11 -30.62 -15.00
C GLY A 317 -0.92 -29.44 -14.47
N GLU A 318 -1.99 -29.07 -15.19
CA GLU A 318 -2.94 -28.02 -14.75
C GLU A 318 -3.66 -28.38 -13.45
N ASP A 319 -3.83 -29.68 -13.18
CA ASP A 319 -4.40 -30.23 -11.95
C ASP A 319 -3.42 -30.26 -10.77
N GLY A 320 -2.18 -29.80 -10.98
CA GLY A 320 -1.11 -29.88 -9.99
C GLY A 320 -0.49 -31.26 -9.85
N LYS A 321 -0.84 -32.24 -10.70
CA LYS A 321 -0.17 -33.54 -10.70
C LYS A 321 1.27 -33.38 -11.22
N LEU A 322 2.23 -33.77 -10.40
CA LEU A 322 3.65 -33.69 -10.72
C LEU A 322 4.13 -35.03 -11.32
N VAL A 323 4.89 -34.99 -12.40
CA VAL A 323 5.58 -36.15 -12.98
C VAL A 323 7.09 -35.92 -12.85
N VAL A 324 7.76 -36.81 -12.13
CA VAL A 324 9.20 -36.72 -11.84
C VAL A 324 9.92 -37.95 -12.36
N THR A 325 11.05 -37.74 -13.05
CA THR A 325 11.89 -38.83 -13.58
C THR A 325 13.35 -38.59 -13.21
N PRO A 326 13.95 -39.39 -12.31
CA PRO A 326 15.40 -39.41 -12.12
C PRO A 326 16.07 -40.11 -13.31
N SER A 327 17.28 -39.69 -13.66
CA SER A 327 18.12 -40.38 -14.64
C SER A 327 18.50 -41.79 -14.18
N LYS A 328 18.92 -42.64 -15.11
CA LYS A 328 19.32 -44.04 -14.81
C LYS A 328 20.57 -44.13 -13.93
N ASP A 329 21.41 -43.11 -13.98
CA ASP A 329 22.71 -43.07 -13.30
C ASP A 329 22.62 -42.45 -11.89
N ILE A 330 21.43 -41.99 -11.47
CA ILE A 330 21.24 -41.47 -10.11
C ILE A 330 21.42 -42.61 -9.11
N GLU A 331 22.29 -42.40 -8.13
CA GLU A 331 22.59 -43.38 -7.09
C GLU A 331 21.32 -43.73 -6.29
N PRO A 332 21.03 -45.02 -6.09
CA PRO A 332 19.90 -45.44 -5.27
C PRO A 332 20.00 -44.95 -3.82
N GLY A 333 18.85 -44.57 -3.24
CA GLY A 333 18.77 -43.92 -1.93
C GLY A 333 18.86 -42.38 -1.98
N THR A 334 19.28 -41.81 -3.12
CA THR A 334 19.26 -40.35 -3.34
C THR A 334 17.84 -39.81 -3.16
N THR A 335 17.69 -38.75 -2.37
CA THR A 335 16.43 -38.06 -2.10
C THR A 335 16.57 -36.60 -2.44
N GLU A 336 15.65 -36.09 -3.27
CA GLU A 336 15.66 -34.70 -3.71
C GLU A 336 14.27 -34.06 -3.51
N ASP A 337 14.28 -32.74 -3.31
CA ASP A 337 13.08 -31.92 -3.24
C ASP A 337 12.87 -31.22 -4.60
N ILE A 338 11.79 -31.58 -5.30
CA ILE A 338 11.42 -30.99 -6.59
C ILE A 338 10.56 -29.75 -6.35
N PRO A 339 11.00 -28.54 -6.75
CA PRO A 339 10.25 -27.33 -6.48
C PRO A 339 8.97 -27.26 -7.32
N VAL A 340 7.85 -26.92 -6.68
CA VAL A 340 6.62 -26.54 -7.36
C VAL A 340 6.16 -25.20 -6.84
N LYS A 341 5.96 -24.23 -7.74
CA LYS A 341 5.40 -22.93 -7.44
C LYS A 341 3.91 -22.92 -7.80
N VAL A 342 3.08 -22.52 -6.86
CA VAL A 342 1.63 -22.37 -7.03
C VAL A 342 1.31 -20.89 -7.16
N LYS A 343 0.60 -20.49 -8.23
CA LYS A 343 0.19 -19.11 -8.47
C LYS A 343 -1.32 -19.03 -8.41
N TYR A 344 -1.83 -18.17 -7.54
CA TYR A 344 -3.26 -18.03 -7.33
C TYR A 344 -3.85 -16.90 -8.20
N PRO A 345 -5.17 -16.93 -8.48
CA PRO A 345 -5.86 -15.88 -9.24
C PRO A 345 -5.71 -14.47 -8.68
N ASP A 346 -5.53 -14.31 -7.37
CA ASP A 346 -5.28 -13.00 -6.73
C ASP A 346 -3.82 -12.52 -6.82
N GLY A 347 -2.98 -13.30 -7.49
CA GLY A 347 -1.56 -13.06 -7.70
C GLY A 347 -0.69 -13.24 -6.46
N SER A 348 -1.16 -13.91 -5.40
CA SER A 348 -0.28 -14.48 -4.38
C SER A 348 0.35 -15.79 -4.87
N THR A 349 1.40 -16.27 -4.21
CA THR A 349 2.10 -17.49 -4.62
C THR A 349 2.58 -18.29 -3.42
N ASP A 350 2.56 -19.62 -3.53
CA ASP A 350 3.20 -20.55 -2.59
C ASP A 350 4.31 -21.36 -3.25
N ASP A 351 5.23 -21.87 -2.43
CA ASP A 351 6.22 -22.87 -2.81
C ASP A 351 5.90 -24.18 -2.09
N ALA A 352 5.64 -25.24 -2.86
CA ALA A 352 5.22 -26.56 -2.38
C ALA A 352 6.15 -27.65 -2.94
N PRO A 353 7.38 -27.81 -2.40
CA PRO A 353 8.32 -28.80 -2.91
C PRO A 353 7.82 -30.24 -2.69
N ALA A 354 8.07 -31.12 -3.66
CA ALA A 354 7.74 -32.54 -3.60
C ALA A 354 9.00 -33.38 -3.37
N LYS A 355 8.98 -34.22 -2.35
CA LYS A 355 10.11 -35.09 -2.01
C LYS A 355 10.05 -36.41 -2.77
N VAL A 356 11.10 -36.72 -3.54
CA VAL A 356 11.20 -37.97 -4.28
C VAL A 356 12.49 -38.70 -3.94
N THR A 357 12.38 -39.99 -3.58
CA THR A 357 13.52 -40.86 -3.28
C THR A 357 13.67 -41.94 -4.35
N VAL A 358 14.90 -42.11 -4.82
CA VAL A 358 15.25 -43.21 -5.73
C VAL A 358 15.35 -44.51 -4.93
N LYS A 359 14.54 -45.50 -5.29
CA LYS A 359 14.55 -46.82 -4.66
C LYS A 359 15.87 -47.53 -4.93
N ASP A 360 16.24 -48.37 -3.97
CA ASP A 360 17.29 -49.36 -4.20
C ASP A 360 16.93 -50.30 -5.35
N THR A 361 17.96 -50.81 -6.04
CA THR A 361 17.80 -51.66 -7.22
C THR A 361 18.03 -53.11 -6.87
N GLU A 362 17.37 -54.01 -7.59
CA GLU A 362 17.61 -55.45 -7.43
C GLU A 362 19.07 -55.81 -7.74
N ALA A 363 19.71 -55.07 -8.65
CA ALA A 363 21.12 -55.21 -8.98
C ALA A 363 22.10 -54.87 -7.83
N ASN A 364 21.65 -54.08 -6.85
CA ASN A 364 22.41 -53.78 -5.63
C ASN A 364 22.13 -54.80 -4.52
N GLN A 365 20.89 -55.30 -4.46
CA GLN A 365 20.45 -56.23 -3.43
C GLN A 365 20.91 -57.66 -3.69
N TYR A 366 21.00 -58.06 -4.96
CA TYR A 366 21.31 -59.42 -5.38
C TYR A 366 22.63 -59.45 -6.16
N ASP A 367 23.59 -60.20 -5.60
CA ASP A 367 24.89 -60.46 -6.22
C ASP A 367 24.98 -61.93 -6.60
N PRO A 368 24.78 -62.29 -7.90
CA PRO A 368 24.90 -63.67 -8.32
C PRO A 368 26.32 -64.19 -8.13
N GLY A 369 26.45 -65.22 -7.31
CA GLY A 369 27.73 -65.88 -7.01
C GLY A 369 28.16 -66.84 -8.11
N TYR A 370 29.45 -66.85 -8.40
CA TYR A 370 30.08 -67.80 -9.32
C TYR A 370 31.41 -68.26 -8.72
N GLU A 371 31.63 -69.57 -8.67
CA GLU A 371 32.89 -70.11 -8.16
C GLU A 371 33.93 -70.28 -9.28
N ASP A 372 35.18 -69.99 -8.93
CA ASP A 372 36.32 -70.30 -9.78
C ASP A 372 36.44 -71.81 -9.96
N THR A 373 36.52 -72.27 -11.20
CA THR A 373 36.78 -73.68 -11.50
C THR A 373 38.03 -73.85 -12.35
N THR A 374 38.43 -75.11 -12.50
CA THR A 374 39.52 -75.48 -13.39
C THR A 374 39.13 -76.68 -14.24
N THR A 375 39.40 -76.61 -15.54
CA THR A 375 39.17 -77.73 -16.47
C THR A 375 40.41 -77.96 -17.33
N ASN A 376 40.41 -79.05 -18.08
CA ASN A 376 41.47 -79.37 -19.04
C ASN A 376 41.19 -78.68 -20.40
N PRO A 377 42.23 -78.41 -21.21
CA PRO A 377 42.06 -77.93 -22.59
C PRO A 377 41.06 -78.77 -23.39
N GLY A 378 40.18 -78.10 -24.14
CA GLY A 378 39.15 -78.73 -24.97
C GLY A 378 38.06 -79.50 -24.23
N LYS A 379 38.00 -79.45 -22.88
CA LYS A 379 36.93 -80.10 -22.10
C LYS A 379 35.93 -79.06 -21.57
N PRO A 380 34.63 -79.19 -21.89
CA PRO A 380 33.62 -78.32 -21.33
C PRO A 380 33.53 -78.52 -19.81
N VAL A 381 33.25 -77.43 -19.10
CA VAL A 381 32.90 -77.43 -17.67
C VAL A 381 31.66 -76.57 -17.46
N GLU A 382 30.72 -77.10 -16.68
CA GLU A 382 29.51 -76.39 -16.25
C GLU A 382 29.77 -75.68 -14.93
N LEU A 383 29.33 -74.44 -14.86
CA LEU A 383 29.49 -73.53 -13.73
C LEU A 383 28.12 -73.01 -13.31
N PRO A 384 27.46 -73.64 -12.33
CA PRO A 384 26.19 -73.14 -11.82
C PRO A 384 26.37 -71.78 -11.14
N GLN A 385 25.33 -70.97 -11.20
CA GLN A 385 25.18 -69.78 -10.38
C GLN A 385 24.84 -70.20 -8.93
N THR A 386 25.40 -69.53 -7.93
CA THR A 386 25.26 -69.92 -6.51
C THR A 386 24.65 -68.85 -5.59
N GLY A 387 24.45 -67.63 -6.09
CA GLY A 387 23.82 -66.55 -5.32
C GLY A 387 22.30 -66.55 -5.41
N GLU A 388 21.63 -65.77 -4.57
CA GLU A 388 20.20 -65.53 -4.76
C GLU A 388 19.96 -64.50 -5.86
N VAL A 389 18.98 -64.75 -6.72
CA VAL A 389 18.50 -63.79 -7.73
C VAL A 389 16.97 -63.78 -7.71
N PRO A 390 16.33 -62.64 -7.99
CA PRO A 390 14.88 -62.55 -8.00
C PRO A 390 14.29 -63.30 -9.21
N ASP A 391 13.06 -63.79 -9.05
CA ASP A 391 12.33 -64.48 -10.12
C ASP A 391 12.15 -63.55 -11.34
N GLY A 392 12.43 -64.10 -12.53
CA GLY A 392 12.40 -63.34 -13.79
C GLY A 392 13.74 -62.71 -14.19
N THR A 393 14.78 -62.87 -13.38
CA THR A 393 16.16 -62.55 -13.77
C THR A 393 16.55 -63.31 -15.03
N HIS A 394 17.16 -62.61 -15.99
CA HIS A 394 17.65 -63.19 -17.23
C HIS A 394 19.16 -63.02 -17.36
N PHE A 395 19.83 -64.08 -17.79
CA PHE A 395 21.26 -64.09 -18.03
C PHE A 395 21.55 -64.04 -19.54
N GLU A 396 22.49 -63.18 -19.94
CA GLU A 396 22.87 -63.04 -21.34
C GLU A 396 24.30 -63.51 -21.58
N LYS A 397 24.48 -64.18 -22.72
CA LYS A 397 25.80 -64.60 -23.21
C LYS A 397 26.73 -63.39 -23.33
N PRO A 398 27.99 -63.50 -22.88
CA PRO A 398 28.99 -62.46 -23.08
C PRO A 398 29.10 -62.05 -24.54
N SER A 399 29.16 -60.74 -24.78
CA SER A 399 29.51 -60.19 -26.10
C SER A 399 31.03 -60.17 -26.35
N ASP A 400 31.82 -60.30 -25.29
CA ASP A 400 33.29 -60.26 -25.32
C ASP A 400 33.81 -61.58 -24.73
N ILE A 401 34.14 -62.51 -25.62
CA ILE A 401 34.63 -63.86 -25.28
C ILE A 401 36.07 -63.95 -25.78
N PRO A 402 37.03 -64.39 -24.95
CA PRO A 402 38.41 -64.56 -25.39
C PRO A 402 38.53 -65.47 -26.62
N GLU A 403 39.42 -65.12 -27.54
CA GLU A 403 39.59 -65.85 -28.80
C GLU A 403 39.88 -67.34 -28.56
N GLY A 404 39.15 -68.21 -29.25
CA GLY A 404 39.27 -69.66 -29.14
C GLY A 404 38.51 -70.30 -27.97
N TRP A 405 37.92 -69.52 -27.06
CA TRP A 405 37.05 -70.03 -26.01
C TRP A 405 35.61 -70.13 -26.48
N ASP A 406 34.93 -71.22 -26.13
CA ASP A 406 33.50 -71.37 -26.35
C ASP A 406 32.75 -71.22 -25.02
N VAL A 407 31.79 -70.31 -24.98
CA VAL A 407 31.02 -69.95 -23.78
C VAL A 407 29.55 -69.95 -24.12
N ASP A 408 28.75 -70.63 -23.31
CA ASP A 408 27.30 -70.59 -23.34
C ASP A 408 26.74 -70.31 -21.95
N VAL A 409 25.61 -69.62 -21.86
CA VAL A 409 24.97 -69.23 -20.60
C VAL A 409 23.49 -69.58 -20.69
N ASP A 410 22.99 -70.40 -19.76
CA ASP A 410 21.56 -70.65 -19.66
C ASP A 410 20.85 -69.35 -19.22
N PRO A 411 19.89 -68.85 -20.01
CA PRO A 411 19.25 -67.57 -19.73
C PRO A 411 18.36 -67.58 -18.48
N ASN A 412 17.96 -68.74 -17.95
CA ASN A 412 17.02 -68.86 -16.84
C ASN A 412 17.72 -69.05 -15.48
N ASP A 413 18.80 -69.82 -15.43
CA ASP A 413 19.50 -70.12 -14.17
C ASP A 413 20.94 -69.60 -14.11
N GLY A 414 21.47 -69.04 -15.20
CA GLY A 414 22.81 -68.46 -15.24
C GLY A 414 23.94 -69.49 -15.23
N THR A 415 23.62 -70.79 -15.34
CA THR A 415 24.59 -71.87 -15.50
C THR A 415 25.39 -71.62 -16.76
N THR A 416 26.71 -71.54 -16.61
CA THR A 416 27.60 -71.22 -17.73
C THR A 416 28.41 -72.44 -18.10
N THR A 417 28.37 -72.81 -19.38
CA THR A 417 29.22 -73.86 -19.95
C THR A 417 30.40 -73.21 -20.64
N VAL A 418 31.62 -73.60 -20.25
CA VAL A 418 32.84 -73.05 -20.84
C VAL A 418 33.75 -74.16 -21.34
N THR A 419 34.24 -74.00 -22.57
CA THR A 419 35.24 -74.89 -23.17
C THR A 419 36.51 -74.09 -23.51
N PRO A 420 37.66 -74.37 -22.86
CA PRO A 420 38.93 -73.78 -23.25
C PRO A 420 39.38 -74.27 -24.63
N PRO A 421 40.19 -73.47 -25.35
CA PRO A 421 40.87 -73.91 -26.57
C PRO A 421 41.61 -75.25 -26.36
N ALA A 422 41.67 -76.09 -27.38
CA ALA A 422 42.36 -77.38 -27.29
C ALA A 422 43.88 -77.25 -27.09
N ASP A 423 44.45 -76.10 -27.49
CA ASP A 423 45.86 -75.73 -27.37
C ASP A 423 46.17 -74.86 -26.14
N ALA A 424 45.17 -74.59 -25.29
CA ALA A 424 45.32 -73.81 -24.07
C ALA A 424 46.46 -74.37 -23.19
N GLN A 425 47.35 -73.48 -22.77
CA GLN A 425 48.47 -73.80 -21.91
C GLN A 425 48.06 -73.83 -20.43
N PRO A 426 48.87 -74.47 -19.58
CA PRO A 426 48.60 -74.56 -18.16
C PRO A 426 48.72 -73.19 -17.52
N GLY A 427 47.67 -72.75 -16.81
CA GLY A 427 47.62 -71.41 -16.23
C GLY A 427 47.04 -70.35 -17.17
N ASP A 428 46.58 -70.71 -18.36
CA ASP A 428 45.78 -69.79 -19.19
C ASP A 428 44.50 -69.43 -18.43
N GLU A 429 44.21 -68.13 -18.37
CA GLU A 429 43.08 -67.58 -17.64
C GLU A 429 42.11 -66.90 -18.63
N ALA A 430 40.81 -67.11 -18.46
CA ALA A 430 39.77 -66.39 -19.18
C ALA A 430 38.87 -65.64 -18.20
N ASN A 431 38.66 -64.36 -18.47
CA ASN A 431 37.62 -63.58 -17.79
C ASN A 431 36.34 -63.60 -18.63
N ILE A 432 35.25 -64.11 -18.06
CA ILE A 432 33.99 -64.33 -18.76
C ILE A 432 32.94 -63.41 -18.15
N PRO A 433 32.59 -62.30 -18.82
CA PRO A 433 31.57 -61.38 -18.31
C PRO A 433 30.16 -61.95 -18.55
N VAL A 434 29.37 -62.12 -17.49
CA VAL A 434 27.95 -62.47 -17.61
C VAL A 434 27.11 -61.23 -17.32
N LYS A 435 26.28 -60.85 -18.31
CA LYS A 435 25.32 -59.76 -18.17
C LYS A 435 24.05 -60.30 -17.54
N VAL A 436 23.62 -59.66 -16.47
CA VAL A 436 22.44 -60.03 -15.68
C VAL A 436 21.42 -58.91 -15.84
N LYS A 437 20.24 -59.26 -16.34
CA LYS A 437 19.09 -58.36 -16.48
C LYS A 437 18.09 -58.67 -15.37
N TYR A 438 17.87 -57.70 -14.50
CA TYR A 438 16.96 -57.82 -13.37
C TYR A 438 15.52 -57.43 -13.78
N PRO A 439 14.49 -57.98 -13.12
CA PRO A 439 13.08 -57.61 -13.32
C PRO A 439 12.80 -56.10 -13.28
N ASP A 440 13.50 -55.34 -12.42
CA ASP A 440 13.38 -53.88 -12.34
C ASP A 440 13.91 -53.12 -13.60
N GLY A 441 14.52 -53.85 -14.55
CA GLY A 441 15.06 -53.37 -15.81
C GLY A 441 16.53 -52.95 -15.75
N GLN A 442 17.18 -53.06 -14.59
CA GLN A 442 18.60 -52.80 -14.44
C GLN A 442 19.44 -53.92 -15.05
N VAL A 443 20.64 -53.55 -15.53
CA VAL A 443 21.59 -54.49 -16.12
C VAL A 443 22.94 -54.34 -15.46
N LYS A 444 23.46 -55.43 -14.90
CA LYS A 444 24.78 -55.46 -14.25
C LYS A 444 25.65 -56.55 -14.87
N THR A 445 26.92 -56.26 -15.10
CA THR A 445 27.87 -57.22 -15.64
C THR A 445 28.73 -57.78 -14.51
N HIS A 446 28.76 -59.10 -14.37
CA HIS A 446 29.59 -59.80 -13.39
C HIS A 446 30.75 -60.48 -14.10
N GLN A 447 31.97 -60.27 -13.61
CA GLN A 447 33.17 -60.87 -14.18
C GLN A 447 33.46 -62.21 -13.50
N ARG A 448 33.72 -63.25 -14.29
CA ARG A 448 34.15 -64.57 -13.79
C ARG A 448 35.57 -64.86 -14.20
N LYS A 449 36.36 -65.56 -13.37
CA LYS A 449 37.70 -66.02 -13.72
C LYS A 449 37.73 -67.54 -13.88
N LEU A 450 38.23 -68.02 -15.01
CA LEU A 450 38.41 -69.45 -15.27
C LEU A 450 39.88 -69.77 -15.54
N LEU A 451 40.39 -70.86 -14.95
CA LEU A 451 41.79 -71.29 -15.09
C LEU A 451 41.91 -72.65 -15.79
N SER A 452 42.74 -72.73 -16.83
CA SER A 452 43.14 -74.00 -17.45
C SER A 452 44.15 -74.75 -16.57
N LYS A 453 43.87 -76.02 -16.24
CA LYS A 453 44.81 -76.92 -15.53
C LYS A 453 45.25 -78.09 -16.41
N ILE A 454 46.46 -78.60 -16.15
CA ILE A 454 46.88 -79.93 -16.61
C ILE A 454 46.38 -80.98 -15.61
N GLN A 455 45.53 -81.91 -16.06
CA GLN A 455 45.56 -83.26 -15.52
C GLN A 455 46.89 -83.88 -15.93
N ARG A 456 47.77 -84.23 -14.98
CA ARG A 456 48.94 -85.08 -15.27
C ARG A 456 48.42 -86.41 -15.83
N GLN A 457 48.20 -86.46 -17.13
CA GLN A 457 47.98 -87.69 -17.84
C GLN A 457 49.37 -88.31 -17.90
N ILE A 458 49.63 -89.20 -16.93
CA ILE A 458 50.81 -90.07 -16.99
C ILE A 458 50.72 -90.75 -18.34
N ASN A 459 51.54 -90.28 -19.27
CA ASN A 459 51.60 -90.82 -20.60
C ASN A 459 52.14 -92.25 -20.42
N MET A 460 51.27 -93.26 -20.43
CA MET A 460 51.66 -94.66 -20.19
C MET A 460 52.77 -95.09 -21.16
N ASN A 461 52.91 -94.41 -22.30
CA ASN A 461 54.02 -94.58 -23.24
C ASN A 461 55.39 -94.12 -22.69
N GLN A 462 55.47 -93.11 -21.81
CA GLN A 462 56.72 -92.74 -21.13
C GLN A 462 57.06 -93.69 -19.97
N VAL A 463 56.05 -94.20 -19.25
CA VAL A 463 56.26 -95.21 -18.19
C VAL A 463 56.67 -96.57 -18.78
N MET A 464 56.13 -96.95 -19.94
CA MET A 464 56.55 -98.14 -20.69
C MET A 464 57.97 -98.00 -21.25
N LYS A 465 58.37 -96.80 -21.71
CA LYS A 465 59.78 -96.54 -22.11
C LYS A 465 60.75 -96.67 -20.94
N MET A 466 60.40 -96.18 -19.74
CA MET A 466 61.26 -96.36 -18.56
C MET A 466 61.33 -97.81 -18.09
N LYS A 467 60.21 -98.57 -18.13
CA LYS A 467 60.23 -100.01 -17.76
C LYS A 467 61.00 -100.89 -18.76
N GLN A 468 60.99 -100.58 -20.05
CA GLN A 468 61.83 -101.30 -21.02
C GLN A 468 63.32 -100.99 -20.87
N GLN A 469 63.69 -99.81 -20.35
CA GLN A 469 65.09 -99.44 -20.15
C GLN A 469 65.72 -100.07 -18.89
N THR A 470 64.90 -100.46 -17.90
CA THR A 470 65.39 -101.15 -16.68
C THR A 470 65.55 -102.67 -16.87
N LEU A 471 64.88 -103.29 -17.85
CA LEU A 471 64.95 -104.74 -18.11
C LEU A 471 66.07 -105.17 -19.08
N VAL A 472 66.81 -104.23 -19.67
CA VAL A 472 67.94 -104.51 -20.60
C VAL A 472 69.31 -104.37 -19.90
N ASN A 473 69.35 -103.91 -18.65
CA ASN A 473 70.59 -103.72 -17.87
C ASN A 473 70.66 -104.62 -16.61
N GLN A 474 70.00 -105.79 -16.61
CA GLN A 474 70.25 -106.89 -15.67
C GLN A 474 70.91 -108.07 -16.37
#